data_AF-A0A2N3KYQ0-F1
#
_entry.id   AF-A0A2N3KYQ0-F1
#
_cell.length_a   1.000
_cell.length_b   1.000
_cell.length_c   1.000
_cell.angle_alpha   90.00
_cell.angle_beta   90.00
_cell.angle_gamma   90.00
#
_symmetry.space_group_name_H-M   'P 1'
#
loop_
_entity.id
_entity.type
_entity.pdbx_description
1 polymer ?
#
loop_
_entity_poly.entity_id
_entity_poly.type
_entity_poly.pdbx_seq_one_letter_code
_entity_poly.pdbx_strand_id
1 'polypeptide(L)'
;MTNLPRLCWTVAACLAFLEMLFSLQTFITGFGSDALLPGTNYLNLSGWIGLALYGTYYRISRRSFDGLDKLQVLLAVIGTLTLAAGTTITNIGGPSIPMLFGIVIQLVSMGLFAFITLKRPLPMLAV
;
A
#
# COMPACT_ATOMS: atom_id res chain seq x y z
N MET A 1 8.20 9.49 -15.48
CA MET A 1 7.58 9.89 -14.19
C MET A 1 8.63 10.63 -13.36
N THR A 2 8.69 11.94 -13.48
CA THR A 2 9.71 12.82 -12.85
C THR A 2 9.47 13.07 -11.35
N ASN A 3 8.38 12.56 -10.76
CA ASN A 3 8.04 12.77 -9.34
C ASN A 3 7.44 11.53 -8.66
N LEU A 4 8.19 10.42 -8.63
CA LEU A 4 7.78 9.17 -7.95
C LEU A 4 7.39 9.38 -6.46
N PRO A 5 8.11 10.20 -5.67
CA PRO A 5 7.70 10.50 -4.30
C PRO A 5 6.34 11.18 -4.20
N ARG A 6 6.07 12.14 -5.10
CA ARG A 6 4.78 12.85 -5.13
C ARG A 6 3.63 11.88 -5.39
N LEU A 7 3.81 10.94 -6.33
CA LEU A 7 2.81 9.92 -6.61
C LEU A 7 2.53 9.06 -5.38
N CYS A 8 3.56 8.59 -4.69
CA CYS A 8 3.40 7.79 -3.47
C CYS A 8 2.60 8.54 -2.40
N TRP A 9 2.93 9.81 -2.16
CA TRP A 9 2.24 10.65 -1.17
C TRP A 9 0.79 10.97 -1.57
N THR A 10 0.53 11.28 -2.85
CA THR A 10 -0.82 11.53 -3.33
C THR A 10 -1.69 10.29 -3.21
N VAL A 11 -1.18 9.12 -3.64
CA VAL A 11 -1.94 7.86 -3.54
C VAL A 11 -2.13 7.47 -2.08
N ALA A 12 -1.11 7.59 -1.23
CA ALA A 12 -1.23 7.36 0.21
C ALA A 12 -2.38 8.18 0.81
N ALA A 13 -2.39 9.49 0.56
CA ALA A 13 -3.42 10.40 1.06
C ALA A 13 -4.83 10.00 0.58
N CYS A 14 -4.99 9.65 -0.69
CA CYS A 14 -6.25 9.15 -1.22
C CYS A 14 -6.69 7.84 -0.52
N LEU A 15 -5.77 6.90 -0.30
CA LEU A 15 -6.10 5.61 0.31
C LEU A 15 -6.51 5.74 1.78
N ALA A 16 -5.89 6.61 2.60
CA ALA A 16 -6.44 6.82 3.95
C ALA A 16 -7.73 7.61 3.94
N PHE A 17 -7.91 8.56 3.02
CA PHE A 17 -9.20 9.25 2.94
C PHE A 17 -10.32 8.24 2.66
N LEU A 18 -10.11 7.31 1.72
CA LEU A 18 -11.04 6.21 1.47
C LEU A 18 -11.22 5.29 2.68
N GLU A 19 -10.13 4.95 3.37
CA GLU A 19 -10.19 4.15 4.60
C GLU A 19 -11.05 4.84 5.67
N MET A 20 -10.83 6.13 5.95
CA MET A 20 -11.62 6.90 6.90
C MET A 20 -13.11 6.94 6.52
N LEU A 21 -13.44 7.07 5.22
CA LEU A 21 -14.83 7.02 4.75
C LEU A 21 -15.47 5.66 5.04
N PHE A 22 -14.76 4.56 4.77
CA PHE A 22 -15.25 3.22 5.03
C PHE A 22 -15.37 2.90 6.53
N SER A 23 -14.39 3.35 7.33
CA SER A 23 -14.41 3.19 8.79
C SER A 23 -15.57 3.97 9.43
N LEU A 24 -15.91 5.14 8.88
CA LEU A 24 -17.04 5.97 9.32
C LEU A 24 -18.39 5.32 8.97
N GLN A 25 -18.51 4.66 7.82
CA GLN A 25 -19.72 3.92 7.43
C GLN A 25 -20.05 2.81 8.44
N THR A 26 -19.04 2.05 8.89
CA THR A 26 -19.21 0.99 9.90
C THR A 26 -19.74 1.56 11.22
N PHE A 27 -19.26 2.75 11.61
CA PHE A 27 -19.73 3.44 12.81
C PHE A 27 -21.18 3.95 12.70
N ILE A 28 -21.56 4.56 11.57
CA ILE A 28 -22.92 5.10 11.36
C ILE A 28 -23.97 3.98 11.30
N THR A 29 -23.66 2.86 10.64
CA THR A 29 -24.63 1.78 10.38
C THR A 29 -24.90 0.89 11.60
N GLY A 30 -24.18 1.10 12.72
CA GLY A 30 -24.41 0.39 13.97
C GLY A 30 -24.01 -1.09 13.95
N PHE A 31 -23.41 -1.56 12.85
CA PHE A 31 -22.78 -2.87 12.80
C PHE A 31 -21.44 -2.79 13.57
N GLY A 32 -21.55 -2.90 14.89
CA GLY A 32 -20.41 -2.94 15.80
C GLY A 32 -19.61 -4.22 15.60
N SER A 33 -18.70 -4.22 14.62
CA SER A 33 -17.51 -5.07 14.56
C SER A 33 -16.78 -4.76 13.26
N ASP A 34 -15.46 -5.00 13.24
CA ASP A 34 -14.60 -5.03 12.05
C ASP A 34 -15.07 -6.01 10.94
N ALA A 35 -16.26 -6.60 11.09
CA ALA A 35 -16.87 -7.59 10.23
C ALA A 35 -17.30 -7.05 8.86
N LEU A 36 -17.64 -5.77 8.73
CA LEU A 36 -18.16 -5.26 7.44
C LEU A 36 -17.07 -5.05 6.40
N LEU A 37 -15.88 -4.57 6.79
CA LEU A 37 -14.82 -4.22 5.85
C LEU A 37 -13.42 -4.48 6.44
N PRO A 38 -13.01 -5.74 6.71
CA PRO A 38 -11.66 -6.05 7.20
C PRO A 38 -10.54 -5.56 6.25
N GLY A 39 -10.89 -5.27 4.99
CA GLY A 39 -10.01 -4.67 3.99
C GLY A 39 -9.49 -3.27 4.32
N THR A 40 -10.17 -2.50 5.17
CA THR A 40 -9.76 -1.13 5.54
C THR A 40 -8.41 -1.10 6.26
N ASN A 41 -8.11 -2.12 7.08
CA ASN A 41 -6.82 -2.24 7.76
C ASN A 41 -5.64 -2.31 6.76
N TYR A 42 -5.84 -2.97 5.61
CA TYR A 42 -4.83 -3.04 4.56
C TYR A 42 -4.70 -1.70 3.82
N LEU A 43 -5.80 -0.98 3.58
CA LEU A 43 -5.74 0.38 3.03
C LEU A 43 -4.94 1.33 3.94
N ASN A 44 -5.05 1.19 5.25
CA ASN A 44 -4.29 1.99 6.21
C ASN A 44 -2.80 1.59 6.24
N LEU A 45 -2.51 0.32 6.52
CA LEU A 45 -1.13 -0.14 6.74
C LEU A 45 -0.32 -0.22 5.45
N SER A 46 -0.79 -0.97 4.45
CA SER A 46 -0.04 -1.17 3.20
C SER A 46 -0.23 -0.02 2.22
N GLY A 47 -1.42 0.60 2.23
CA GLY A 47 -1.74 1.77 1.42
C GLY A 47 -1.13 3.03 1.97
N TRP A 48 -1.72 3.63 3.01
CA TRP A 48 -1.25 4.91 3.55
C TRP A 48 0.17 4.82 4.11
N ILE A 49 0.40 4.00 5.14
CA ILE A 49 1.70 3.98 5.84
C ILE A 49 2.80 3.48 4.90
N GLY A 50 2.56 2.35 4.22
CA GLY A 50 3.51 1.76 3.28
C GLY A 50 3.91 2.71 2.14
N LEU A 51 2.96 3.30 1.43
CA LEU A 51 3.27 4.22 0.34
C LEU A 51 3.92 5.52 0.84
N ALA A 52 3.53 6.05 2.01
CA ALA A 52 4.18 7.22 2.60
C ALA A 52 5.66 6.94 2.92
N LEU A 53 5.96 5.75 3.46
CA LEU A 53 7.34 5.31 3.72
C LEU A 53 8.13 5.16 2.42
N TYR A 54 7.55 4.53 1.38
CA TYR A 54 8.20 4.41 0.08
C TYR A 54 8.47 5.78 -0.54
N GLY A 55 7.49 6.68 -0.54
CA GLY A 55 7.64 8.04 -1.03
C GLY A 55 8.73 8.82 -0.30
N THR A 56 8.81 8.65 1.03
CA THR A 56 9.86 9.25 1.87
C THR A 56 11.23 8.69 1.52
N TYR A 57 11.36 7.37 1.43
CA TYR A 57 12.59 6.69 1.01
C TYR A 57 13.09 7.20 -0.33
N TYR A 58 12.21 7.23 -1.35
CA TYR A 58 12.56 7.69 -2.69
C TYR A 58 12.93 9.18 -2.73
N ARG A 59 12.33 10.01 -1.88
CA ARG A 59 12.71 11.43 -1.77
C ARG A 59 14.08 11.62 -1.13
N ILE A 60 14.38 10.87 -0.07
CA ILE A 60 15.66 10.98 0.66
C ILE A 60 16.81 10.39 -0.16
N SER A 61 16.55 9.34 -0.93
CA SER A 61 17.56 8.65 -1.73
C SER A 61 18.27 9.55 -2.77
N ARG A 62 17.68 10.70 -3.16
CA ARG A 62 18.26 11.70 -4.09
C ARG A 62 18.87 11.13 -5.38
N ARG A 63 18.42 9.94 -5.80
CA ARG A 63 18.94 9.22 -6.97
C ARG A 63 17.99 9.31 -8.16
N SER A 64 18.50 8.99 -9.35
CA SER A 64 17.65 8.74 -10.50
C SER A 64 16.78 7.50 -10.27
N PHE A 65 15.49 7.61 -10.60
CA PHE A 65 14.52 6.52 -10.46
C PHE A 65 14.47 5.68 -11.73
N ASP A 66 14.69 4.38 -11.58
CA ASP A 66 14.68 3.43 -12.70
C ASP A 66 13.28 2.83 -12.89
N GLY A 67 13.15 1.87 -13.82
CA GLY A 67 11.93 1.10 -14.03
C GLY A 67 11.54 0.25 -12.81
N LEU A 68 12.51 -0.25 -12.06
CA LEU A 68 12.27 -1.12 -10.89
C LEU A 68 11.53 -0.39 -9.76
N ASP A 69 11.87 0.87 -9.49
CA ASP A 69 11.22 1.67 -8.43
C ASP A 69 9.74 1.92 -8.76
N LYS A 70 9.48 2.20 -10.04
CA LYS A 70 8.13 2.42 -10.57
C LYS A 70 7.32 1.14 -10.50
N LEU A 71 7.92 0.02 -10.89
CA LEU A 71 7.27 -1.29 -10.82
C LEU A 71 6.94 -1.65 -9.36
N GLN A 72 7.86 -1.43 -8.43
CA GLN A 72 7.63 -1.69 -7.00
C GLN A 72 6.43 -0.90 -6.47
N VAL A 73 6.38 0.42 -6.72
CA VAL A 73 5.26 1.27 -6.28
C VAL A 73 3.95 0.88 -6.97
N LEU A 74 3.99 0.59 -8.27
CA LEU A 74 2.80 0.15 -9.00
C LEU A 74 2.22 -1.14 -8.42
N LEU A 75 3.09 -2.12 -8.13
CA LEU A 75 2.70 -3.37 -7.47
C LEU A 75 2.20 -3.12 -6.05
N ALA A 76 2.76 -2.16 -5.31
CA ALA A 76 2.27 -1.82 -3.97
C ALA A 76 0.83 -1.29 -4.02
N VAL A 77 0.54 -0.40 -4.97
CA VAL A 77 -0.80 0.18 -5.15
C VAL A 77 -1.80 -0.88 -5.58
N ILE A 78 -1.48 -1.64 -6.63
CA ILE A 78 -2.36 -2.71 -7.13
C ILE A 78 -2.55 -3.78 -6.06
N GLY A 79 -1.46 -4.24 -5.43
CA GLY A 79 -1.49 -5.25 -4.37
C GLY A 79 -2.36 -4.83 -3.20
N THR A 80 -2.24 -3.58 -2.74
CA THR A 80 -3.06 -3.05 -1.65
C THR A 80 -4.54 -3.03 -2.00
N LEU A 81 -4.90 -2.54 -3.20
CA LEU A 81 -6.30 -2.48 -3.63
C LEU A 81 -6.91 -3.88 -3.81
N THR A 82 -6.17 -4.79 -4.45
CA THR A 82 -6.60 -6.17 -4.65
C THR A 82 -6.72 -6.91 -3.32
N LEU A 83 -5.80 -6.69 -2.38
CA LEU A 83 -5.85 -7.30 -1.05
C LEU A 83 -7.02 -6.76 -0.23
N ALA A 84 -7.24 -5.44 -0.22
CA ALA A 84 -8.36 -4.81 0.46
C ALA A 84 -9.70 -5.30 -0.10
N ALA A 85 -9.87 -5.33 -1.43
CA ALA A 85 -11.09 -5.85 -2.05
C ALA A 85 -11.25 -7.37 -1.87
N GLY A 86 -10.16 -8.14 -1.96
CA GLY A 86 -10.21 -9.59 -1.82
C GLY A 86 -10.57 -10.03 -0.40
N THR A 87 -10.09 -9.33 0.61
CA THR A 87 -10.41 -9.60 2.03
C THR A 87 -11.86 -9.26 2.35
N THR A 88 -12.41 -8.17 1.81
CA THR A 88 -13.83 -7.86 1.97
C THR A 88 -14.71 -8.90 1.27
N ILE A 89 -14.38 -9.31 0.04
CA ILE A 89 -15.09 -10.38 -0.69
C ILE A 89 -15.07 -11.69 0.09
N THR A 90 -13.91 -12.08 0.62
CA THR A 90 -13.77 -13.34 1.37
C THR A 90 -14.59 -13.29 2.67
N ASN A 91 -14.65 -12.14 3.34
CA ASN A 91 -15.39 -12.00 4.59
C ASN A 91 -16.91 -12.11 4.39
N ILE A 92 -17.45 -11.59 3.28
CA ILE A 92 -18.88 -11.75 2.93
C ILE A 92 -19.22 -13.14 2.36
N GLY A 93 -18.32 -14.13 2.47
CA GLY A 93 -18.52 -15.51 2.01
C GLY A 93 -18.19 -15.75 0.53
N GLY A 94 -17.52 -14.80 -0.12
CA GLY A 94 -17.06 -14.93 -1.51
C GLY A 94 -15.76 -15.74 -1.66
N PRO A 95 -15.27 -15.90 -2.91
CA PRO A 95 -14.07 -16.66 -3.20
C PRO A 95 -12.80 -15.98 -2.62
N SER A 96 -11.87 -16.78 -2.10
CA SER A 96 -10.59 -16.32 -1.53
C SER A 96 -9.48 -16.06 -2.56
N ILE A 97 -9.73 -16.39 -3.82
CA ILE A 97 -8.76 -16.23 -4.93
C ILE A 97 -8.26 -14.78 -5.06
N PRO A 98 -9.12 -13.74 -5.06
CA PRO A 98 -8.67 -12.35 -5.18
C PRO A 98 -7.76 -11.92 -4.01
N MET A 99 -8.06 -12.40 -2.80
CA MET A 99 -7.22 -12.14 -1.62
C MET A 99 -5.83 -12.72 -1.81
N LEU A 100 -5.72 -13.99 -2.23
CA LEU A 100 -4.44 -14.65 -2.48
C LEU A 100 -3.61 -13.91 -3.55
N PHE A 101 -4.24 -13.48 -4.64
CA PHE A 101 -3.56 -12.64 -5.64
C PHE A 101 -3.03 -11.33 -5.05
N GLY A 102 -3.83 -10.65 -4.24
CA GLY A 102 -3.42 -9.43 -3.54
C GLY A 102 -2.21 -9.67 -2.64
N ILE A 103 -2.20 -10.75 -1.84
CA ILE A 103 -1.08 -11.14 -0.98
C ILE A 103 0.19 -11.36 -1.80
N VAL A 104 0.11 -12.12 -2.90
CA VAL A 104 1.27 -12.43 -3.74
C VAL A 104 1.86 -11.15 -4.35
N ILE A 105 1.02 -10.27 -4.89
CA ILE A 105 1.46 -9.00 -5.46
C ILE A 105 2.12 -8.12 -4.39
N GLN A 106 1.52 -8.06 -3.19
CA GLN A 106 2.05 -7.27 -2.08
C GLN A 106 3.40 -7.83 -1.59
N LEU A 107 3.56 -9.15 -1.54
CA LEU A 107 4.83 -9.81 -1.21
C LEU A 107 5.91 -9.49 -2.25
N VAL A 108 5.58 -9.55 -3.54
CA VAL A 108 6.54 -9.20 -4.61
C VAL A 108 6.94 -7.72 -4.51
N SER A 109 5.99 -6.82 -4.24
CA SER A 109 6.28 -5.41 -4.03
C SER A 109 7.20 -5.16 -2.84
N MET A 110 6.92 -5.79 -1.69
CA MET A 110 7.76 -5.65 -0.49
C MET A 110 9.14 -6.27 -0.71
N GLY A 111 9.22 -7.41 -1.40
CA GLY A 111 10.49 -8.04 -1.78
C GLY A 111 11.34 -7.14 -2.70
N LEU A 112 10.71 -6.50 -3.69
CA LEU A 112 11.36 -5.49 -4.54
C LEU A 112 11.85 -4.30 -3.71
N PHE A 113 11.03 -3.80 -2.78
CA PHE A 113 11.42 -2.69 -1.92
C PHE A 113 12.61 -3.07 -1.03
N ALA A 114 12.57 -4.24 -0.38
CA ALA A 114 13.69 -4.76 0.40
C ALA A 114 14.97 -4.87 -0.45
N PHE A 115 14.87 -5.43 -1.66
CA PHE A 115 16.00 -5.49 -2.60
C PHE A 115 16.55 -4.10 -2.97
N ILE A 116 15.66 -3.14 -3.25
CA ILE A 116 16.05 -1.74 -3.54
C ILE A 116 16.77 -1.13 -2.33
N THR A 117 16.27 -1.33 -1.11
CA THR A 117 16.89 -0.79 0.10
C THR A 117 18.27 -1.36 0.38
N LEU A 118 18.47 -2.66 0.12
CA LEU A 118 19.76 -3.33 0.30
C LEU A 118 20.79 -2.94 -0.77
N LYS A 119 20.35 -2.82 -2.04
CA LYS A 119 21.25 -2.49 -3.15
C LYS A 119 21.56 -1.00 -3.25
N ARG A 120 20.67 -0.14 -2.77
CA ARG A 120 20.73 1.31 -2.94
C ARG A 120 20.50 1.98 -1.59
N PRO A 121 21.35 1.73 -0.58
CA PRO A 121 21.14 2.23 0.77
C PRO A 121 20.97 3.75 0.77
N LEU A 122 20.17 4.24 1.70
CA LEU A 122 20.08 5.68 1.91
C LEU A 122 21.49 6.23 2.16
N PRO A 123 21.83 7.40 1.61
CA PRO A 123 22.99 8.14 2.05
C PRO A 123 22.70 8.61 3.48
N MET A 124 22.82 7.70 4.44
CA MET A 124 22.90 8.09 5.84
C MET A 124 24.15 8.95 5.93
N LEU A 125 23.98 10.17 6.46
CA LEU A 125 25.07 11.06 6.80
C LEU A 125 26.17 10.19 7.40
N ALA A 126 27.31 10.11 6.71
CA ALA A 126 28.53 9.64 7.32
C ALA A 126 28.74 10.54 8.54
N VAL A 127 28.39 10.00 9.70
CA VAL A 127 28.80 10.52 11.00
C VAL A 127 30.07 9.78 11.35
#